data_AF-A0A316DX34-F1
#
_entry.id   AF-A0A316DX34-F1
#
_cell.length_a   1.000
_cell.length_b   1.000
_cell.length_c   1.000
_cell.angle_alpha   90.00
_cell.angle_beta   90.00
_cell.angle_gamma   90.00
#
_symmetry.space_group_name_H-M   'P 1'
#
loop_
_entity.id
_entity.type
_entity.pdbx_description
1 polymer ?
#
loop_
_entity_poly.entity_id
_entity_poly.type
_entity_poly.pdbx_seq_one_letter_code
_entity_poly.pdbx_strand_id
1 'polypeptide(L)'
;MNYAYILESSRKAKAARSLYEYLKTHTKQPFLEAAVVADFPIADGIQVQNQDKHRVINLRLHDEHLSPYMRSDMSLFHLLMMDEKADMRMYRAEAGWMLVFEGIQVVPKPFGQSGYDMR
;
A
#
# COMPACT_ATOMS: atom_id res chain seq x y z
N MET A 1 -5.93 8.33 6.35
CA MET A 1 -5.29 7.01 6.41
C MET A 1 -6.05 6.15 5.43
N ASN A 2 -5.35 5.57 4.46
CA ASN A 2 -5.93 4.71 3.43
C ASN A 2 -5.32 3.30 3.56
N TYR A 3 -5.98 2.27 3.04
CA TYR A 3 -5.47 0.91 3.13
C TYR A 3 -5.68 0.10 1.85
N ALA A 4 -4.82 -0.89 1.65
CA ALA A 4 -5.03 -1.97 0.69
C ALA A 4 -4.78 -3.32 1.38
N TYR A 5 -5.84 -4.11 1.46
CA TYR A 5 -5.84 -5.45 2.02
C TYR A 5 -5.81 -6.48 0.88
N ILE A 6 -4.73 -7.24 0.80
CA ILE A 6 -4.47 -8.25 -0.24
C ILE A 6 -4.73 -9.62 0.38
N LEU A 7 -5.76 -10.32 -0.09
CA LEU A 7 -6.08 -11.67 0.37
C LEU A 7 -5.06 -12.70 -0.13
N GLU A 8 -4.86 -13.81 0.58
CA GLU A 8 -3.98 -14.91 0.15
C GLU A 8 -4.37 -15.51 -1.22
N SER A 9 -5.64 -15.41 -1.61
CA SER A 9 -6.12 -15.85 -2.93
C SER A 9 -5.81 -14.87 -4.08
N SER A 10 -5.26 -13.70 -3.77
CA SER A 10 -4.86 -12.70 -4.78
C SER A 10 -3.64 -13.19 -5.57
N ARG A 11 -3.56 -12.83 -6.86
CA ARG A 11 -2.34 -13.03 -7.68
C ARG A 11 -1.15 -12.21 -7.17
N LYS A 12 -1.39 -11.17 -6.34
CA LYS A 12 -0.36 -10.36 -5.69
C LYS A 12 0.08 -10.89 -4.32
N ALA A 13 -0.60 -11.89 -3.74
CA ALA A 13 -0.29 -12.40 -2.40
C ALA A 13 1.18 -12.86 -2.27
N LYS A 14 1.68 -13.65 -3.24
CA LYS A 14 3.07 -14.12 -3.26
C LYS A 14 4.08 -12.96 -3.30
N ALA A 15 3.78 -11.92 -4.09
CA ALA A 15 4.65 -10.74 -4.20
C ALA A 15 4.62 -9.91 -2.90
N ALA A 16 3.45 -9.74 -2.29
CA ALA A 16 3.28 -9.08 -1.00
C ALA A 16 4.05 -9.81 0.11
N ARG A 17 3.91 -11.14 0.21
CA ARG A 17 4.67 -11.96 1.16
C ARG A 17 6.19 -11.79 0.99
N SER A 18 6.68 -11.89 -0.25
CA SER A 18 8.10 -11.72 -0.56
C SER A 18 8.61 -10.34 -0.13
N LEU A 19 7.83 -9.30 -0.43
CA LEU A 19 8.14 -7.93 0.00
C LEU A 19 8.18 -7.80 1.52
N TYR A 20 7.20 -8.37 2.22
CA TYR A 20 7.16 -8.33 3.67
C TYR A 20 8.39 -8.98 4.31
N GLU A 21 8.75 -10.20 3.88
CA GLU A 21 9.94 -10.89 4.42
C GLU A 21 11.23 -10.13 4.09
N TYR A 22 11.30 -9.50 2.91
CA TYR A 22 12.40 -8.61 2.58
C TYR A 22 12.46 -7.40 3.53
N LEU A 23 11.37 -6.68 3.72
CA LEU A 23 11.30 -5.53 4.62
C LEU A 23 11.63 -5.92 6.07
N LYS A 24 11.17 -7.10 6.50
CA LYS A 24 11.43 -7.64 7.84
C LYS A 24 12.91 -7.87 8.10
N THR A 25 13.64 -8.34 7.10
CA THR A 25 15.09 -8.61 7.21
C THR A 25 15.95 -7.36 7.06
N HIS A 26 15.41 -6.29 6.46
CA HIS A 26 16.15 -5.05 6.16
C HIS A 26 15.77 -3.88 7.06
N THR A 27 14.69 -4.00 7.85
CA THR A 27 14.34 -2.99 8.85
C THR A 27 15.25 -3.09 10.06
N LYS A 28 15.75 -1.94 10.52
CA LYS A 28 16.43 -1.79 11.82
C LYS A 28 15.51 -1.20 12.89
N GLN A 29 14.30 -0.81 12.49
CA GLN A 29 13.31 -0.23 13.38
C GLN A 29 12.51 -1.35 14.06
N PRO A 30 12.04 -1.14 15.29
CA PRO A 30 11.12 -2.08 15.95
C PRO A 30 9.85 -2.25 15.11
N PHE A 31 9.22 -3.41 15.22
CA PHE A 31 7.92 -3.62 14.60
C PHE A 31 6.87 -2.71 15.23
N LEU A 32 5.97 -2.20 14.40
CA LEU A 32 4.83 -1.42 14.81
C LEU A 32 3.83 -2.32 15.53
N GLU A 33 3.13 -1.74 16.51
CA GLU A 33 2.16 -2.44 17.33
C GLU A 33 1.01 -3.02 16.50
N ALA A 34 0.41 -4.09 17.05
CA ALA A 34 -0.80 -4.66 16.49
C ALA A 34 -1.95 -3.65 16.57
N ALA A 35 -2.82 -3.67 15.56
CA ALA A 35 -3.95 -2.77 15.44
C ALA A 35 -5.11 -3.44 14.71
N VAL A 36 -6.24 -2.73 14.60
CA VAL A 36 -7.36 -3.13 13.74
C VAL A 36 -7.60 -2.04 12.72
N VAL A 37 -7.59 -2.40 11.44
CA VAL A 37 -7.85 -1.47 10.33
C VAL A 37 -9.01 -2.01 9.51
N ALA A 38 -10.11 -1.24 9.43
CA ALA A 38 -11.32 -1.64 8.70
C ALA A 38 -11.80 -3.06 9.06
N ASP A 39 -11.86 -3.35 10.37
CA ASP A 39 -12.22 -4.66 10.95
C ASP A 39 -11.22 -5.80 10.70
N PHE A 40 -10.08 -5.54 10.06
CA PHE A 40 -9.01 -6.53 9.90
C PHE A 40 -8.00 -6.41 11.04
N PRO A 41 -7.80 -7.46 11.85
CA PRO A 41 -6.70 -7.50 12.81
C PRO A 41 -5.37 -7.60 12.06
N ILE A 42 -4.45 -6.70 12.42
CA ILE A 42 -3.11 -6.60 11.82
C ILE A 42 -2.04 -6.63 12.90
N ALA A 43 -0.88 -7.21 12.57
CA ALA A 43 0.24 -7.38 13.49
C ALA A 43 1.59 -7.31 12.76
N ASP A 44 2.68 -7.28 13.54
CA ASP A 44 4.07 -7.23 13.07
C ASP A 44 4.29 -6.12 12.01
N GLY A 45 3.84 -4.90 12.29
CA GLY A 45 3.91 -3.84 11.29
C GLY A 45 5.34 -3.40 10.99
N ILE A 46 5.61 -3.03 9.74
CA ILE A 46 6.91 -2.54 9.31
C ILE A 46 6.71 -1.20 8.61
N GLN A 47 7.39 -0.17 9.10
CA GLN A 47 7.51 1.09 8.39
C GLN A 47 8.40 0.89 7.15
N VAL A 48 7.88 1.19 5.97
CA VAL A 48 8.64 1.07 4.72
C VAL A 48 9.58 2.26 4.61
N GLN A 49 10.88 1.98 4.49
CA GLN A 49 11.91 3.01 4.33
C GLN A 49 11.84 3.61 2.92
N ASN A 50 12.26 4.87 2.76
CA ASN A 50 12.21 5.58 1.48
C ASN A 50 12.85 4.81 0.32
N GLN A 51 13.99 4.16 0.57
CA GLN A 51 14.70 3.36 -0.43
C GLN A 51 13.91 2.16 -0.95
N ASP A 52 12.91 1.67 -0.20
CA ASP A 52 12.13 0.47 -0.52
C ASP A 52 10.69 0.78 -0.97
N LYS A 53 10.25 2.04 -0.92
CA LYS A 53 8.89 2.45 -1.33
C LYS A 53 8.57 2.07 -2.78
N HIS A 54 9.56 2.14 -3.68
CA HIS A 54 9.41 1.70 -5.08
C HIS A 54 8.94 0.23 -5.19
N ARG A 55 9.32 -0.64 -4.24
CA ARG A 55 8.92 -2.05 -4.24
C ARG A 55 7.43 -2.22 -3.95
N VAL A 56 6.89 -1.40 -3.06
CA VAL A 56 5.44 -1.36 -2.75
C VAL A 56 4.67 -0.87 -3.98
N ILE A 57 5.13 0.22 -4.60
CA ILE A 57 4.51 0.78 -5.82
C ILE A 57 4.52 -0.25 -6.97
N ASN A 58 5.60 -1.01 -7.09
CA ASN A 58 5.74 -2.08 -8.10
C ASN A 58 4.81 -3.29 -7.88
N LEU A 59 4.10 -3.39 -6.75
CA LEU A 59 3.01 -4.35 -6.62
C LEU A 59 1.85 -4.02 -7.56
N ARG A 60 1.76 -2.79 -8.08
CA ARG A 60 0.71 -2.34 -9.02
C ARG A 60 -0.68 -2.67 -8.52
N LEU A 61 -1.02 -2.18 -7.32
CA LEU A 61 -2.29 -2.49 -6.66
C LEU A 61 -3.51 -2.13 -7.51
N HIS A 62 -3.39 -1.11 -8.38
CA HIS A 62 -4.43 -0.71 -9.32
C HIS A 62 -4.88 -1.85 -10.27
N ASP A 63 -4.03 -2.84 -10.57
CA ASP A 63 -4.42 -4.00 -11.41
C ASP A 63 -5.54 -4.84 -10.79
N GLU A 64 -5.70 -4.77 -9.46
CA GLU A 64 -6.69 -5.54 -8.70
C GLU A 64 -7.77 -4.66 -8.07
N HIS A 65 -7.85 -3.39 -8.49
CA HIS A 65 -8.93 -2.51 -8.08
C HIS A 65 -10.29 -3.13 -8.44
N LEU A 66 -11.21 -3.18 -7.47
CA LEU A 66 -12.52 -3.85 -7.54
C LEU A 66 -12.48 -5.39 -7.70
N SER A 67 -11.31 -6.01 -7.61
CA SER A 67 -11.24 -7.47 -7.56
C SER A 67 -11.78 -7.98 -6.21
N PRO A 68 -12.38 -9.18 -6.14
CA PRO A 68 -12.83 -9.74 -4.87
C PRO A 68 -11.68 -10.12 -3.93
N TYR A 69 -10.44 -10.12 -4.44
CA TYR A 69 -9.24 -10.55 -3.73
C TYR A 69 -8.45 -9.39 -3.11
N MET A 70 -8.87 -8.15 -3.35
CA MET A 70 -8.27 -6.96 -2.77
C MET A 70 -9.36 -6.03 -2.22
N ARG A 71 -9.29 -5.68 -0.94
CA ARG A 71 -10.19 -4.70 -0.30
C ARG A 71 -9.43 -3.42 -0.02
N SER A 72 -10.03 -2.28 -0.30
CA SER A 72 -9.37 -0.98 -0.20
C SER A 72 -10.41 0.11 -0.08
N ASP A 73 -10.15 1.14 0.74
CA ASP A 73 -10.93 2.38 0.78
C ASP A 73 -10.48 3.40 -0.29
N MET A 74 -9.36 3.13 -0.95
CA MET A 74 -8.84 3.94 -2.05
C MET A 74 -9.61 3.72 -3.35
N SER A 75 -9.94 4.82 -4.02
CA SER A 75 -10.36 4.81 -5.42
C SER A 75 -9.20 4.49 -6.37
N LEU A 76 -9.51 4.12 -7.61
CA LEU A 76 -8.50 3.88 -8.65
C LEU A 76 -7.51 5.05 -8.81
N PHE A 77 -7.98 6.29 -8.68
CA PHE A 77 -7.12 7.47 -8.77
C PHE A 77 -6.06 7.50 -7.67
N HIS A 78 -6.43 7.22 -6.43
CA HIS A 78 -5.47 7.13 -5.32
C HIS A 78 -4.40 6.05 -5.60
N LEU A 79 -4.80 4.90 -6.15
CA LEU A 79 -3.90 3.80 -6.47
C LEU A 79 -2.92 4.13 -7.62
N LEU A 80 -3.36 4.95 -8.59
CA LEU A 80 -2.53 5.40 -9.70
C LEU A 80 -1.60 6.56 -9.32
N MET A 81 -2.03 7.41 -8.40
CA MET A 81 -1.28 8.59 -7.95
C MET A 81 -0.32 8.32 -6.79
N MET A 82 -0.27 7.08 -6.30
CA MET A 82 0.62 6.68 -5.22
C MET A 82 2.09 6.87 -5.62
N ASP A 83 2.82 7.67 -4.85
CA ASP A 83 4.24 7.95 -5.06
C ASP A 83 5.05 7.70 -3.78
N GLU A 84 6.38 7.82 -3.87
CA GLU A 84 7.30 7.59 -2.75
C GLU A 84 7.21 8.66 -1.65
N LYS A 85 6.44 9.73 -1.84
CA LYS A 85 6.24 10.76 -0.82
C LYS A 85 5.23 10.32 0.23
N ALA A 86 4.30 9.43 -0.13
CA ALA A 86 3.36 8.85 0.82
C ALA A 86 4.11 8.00 1.85
N ASP A 87 3.66 8.05 3.09
CA ASP A 87 4.12 7.13 4.12
C ASP A 87 3.43 5.78 3.93
N MET A 88 4.22 4.71 4.01
CA MET A 88 3.78 3.36 3.71
C MET A 88 4.16 2.44 4.87
N ARG A 89 3.21 1.65 5.32
CA ARG A 89 3.40 0.63 6.35
C ARG A 89 2.87 -0.70 5.82
N MET A 90 3.55 -1.78 6.14
CA MET A 90 3.13 -3.12 5.75
C MET A 90 2.95 -3.99 6.99
N TYR A 91 1.86 -4.73 7.06
CA TYR A 91 1.51 -5.59 8.19
C TYR A 91 1.13 -6.99 7.73
N ARG A 92 1.29 -7.95 8.64
CA ARG A 92 0.62 -9.24 8.55
C ARG A 92 -0.83 -9.11 9.00
N ALA A 93 -1.70 -9.84 8.35
CA ALA A 93 -3.11 -9.93 8.69
C ALA A 93 -3.55 -11.39 8.62
N GLU A 94 -4.67 -11.73 9.25
CA GLU A 94 -5.11 -13.12 9.43
C GLU A 94 -5.21 -13.92 8.12
N ALA A 95 -5.83 -13.33 7.08
CA ALA A 95 -6.02 -13.95 5.76
C ALA A 95 -5.26 -13.24 4.62
N GLY A 96 -4.15 -12.56 4.93
CA GLY A 96 -3.32 -11.94 3.90
C GLY A 96 -2.42 -10.82 4.39
N TRP A 97 -2.30 -9.77 3.59
CA TRP A 97 -1.32 -8.71 3.74
C TRP A 97 -1.98 -7.35 3.73
N MET A 98 -1.65 -6.49 4.69
CA MET A 98 -2.18 -5.14 4.77
C MET A 98 -1.10 -4.12 4.45
N LEU A 99 -1.40 -3.22 3.51
CA LEU A 99 -0.65 -2.00 3.29
C LEU A 99 -1.47 -0.82 3.78
N VAL A 100 -0.87 0.03 4.60
CA VAL A 100 -1.47 1.26 5.10
C VAL A 100 -0.69 2.44 4.54
N PHE A 101 -1.43 3.43 4.06
CA PHE A 101 -0.88 4.60 3.41
C PHE A 101 -1.35 5.88 4.08
N GLU A 102 -0.42 6.81 4.26
CA GLU A 102 -0.69 8.16 4.75
C GLU A 102 -0.10 9.20 3.79
N GLY A 103 -0.83 10.31 3.59
CA GLY A 103 -0.38 11.38 2.69
C GLY A 103 -0.56 11.12 1.19
N ILE A 104 -1.40 10.15 0.79
CA ILE A 104 -1.78 10.00 -0.63
C ILE A 104 -2.55 11.24 -1.07
N GLN A 105 -2.13 11.85 -2.18
CA GLN A 105 -2.80 13.01 -2.75
C GLN A 105 -4.18 12.63 -3.28
N VAL A 106 -5.19 13.38 -2.86
CA VAL A 106 -6.60 13.16 -3.23
C VAL A 106 -6.96 13.91 -4.52
N VAL A 107 -6.13 14.88 -4.93
CA VAL A 107 -6.36 15.73 -6.10
C VAL A 107 -5.28 15.43 -7.14
N PRO A 108 -5.63 15.32 -8.44
CA PRO A 108 -4.62 15.21 -9.50
C PRO A 108 -3.61 16.36 -9.37
N LYS A 109 -2.32 16.06 -9.47
CA LYS A 109 -1.33 17.12 -9.65
C LYS A 109 -1.71 17.89 -10.92
N PRO A 110 -1.75 19.23 -10.87
CA PRO A 110 -1.83 20.06 -12.05
C PRO A 110 -0.83 19.54 -13.12
N PHE A 111 -1.32 19.10 -14.28
CA PHE A 111 -0.48 18.70 -15.40
C PHE A 111 -0.61 19.76 -16.51
N GLY A 112 0.51 20.09 -17.19
CA GLY A 112 0.60 21.16 -18.19
C GLY A 112 1.25 22.46 -17.68
N GLN A 113 1.73 23.31 -18.60
CA GLN A 113 2.41 24.60 -18.30
C GLN A 113 1.56 25.59 -17.48
N SER A 114 0.25 25.35 -17.33
CA SER A 114 -0.69 26.23 -16.61
C SER A 114 -1.59 25.50 -15.63
N GLY A 115 -1.29 24.24 -15.31
CA GLY A 115 -1.90 23.52 -14.20
C GLY A 115 -3.32 22.97 -14.37
N TYR A 116 -3.97 23.19 -15.51
CA TYR A 116 -5.23 22.53 -15.86
C TYR A 116 -5.29 22.33 -17.38
N ASP A 117 -4.54 21.37 -17.92
CA ASP A 117 -4.79 20.91 -19.29
C ASP A 117 -5.74 19.69 -19.23
N MET A 118 -6.93 19.83 -19.82
CA MET A 118 -7.97 18.79 -19.89
C MET A 118 -7.91 17.99 -21.19
N ARG A 119 -6.74 17.95 -21.85
CA ARG A 119 -6.48 17.16 -23.05
C ARG A 119 -5.83 15.83 -22.72
#